data_AF-A0A6G0WJ71-F1
#
_entry.id   AF-A0A6G0WJ71-F1
#
_cell.length_a   1.000
_cell.length_b   1.000
_cell.length_c   1.000
_cell.angle_alpha   90.00
_cell.angle_beta   90.00
_cell.angle_gamma   90.00
#
_symmetry.space_group_name_H-M   'P 1'
#
loop_
_entity.id
_entity.type
_entity.pdbx_description
1 polymer ?
#
loop_
_entity_poly.entity_id
_entity_poly.type
_entity_poly.pdbx_seq_one_letter_code
_entity_poly.pdbx_strand_id
1 'polypeptide(L)' 'NIDKEIDLITKECSGCVEYSDNPPKSILHNWPWPEGPAQRIHLDFLGPINGKMFVVIIDAHS' A
#
# COMPACT_ATOMS: atom_id res chain seq x y z
N ASN A 1 -34.42 8.57 11.53
CA ASN A 1 -33.74 7.60 12.44
C ASN A 1 -32.44 8.29 12.82
N ILE A 2 -32.30 8.71 14.08
CA ILE A 2 -31.25 9.64 14.53
C ILE A 2 -29.85 9.14 14.17
N ASP A 3 -29.60 7.83 14.26
CA ASP A 3 -28.31 7.24 13.92
C ASP A 3 -27.89 7.50 12.46
N LYS A 4 -28.86 7.51 11.53
CA LYS A 4 -28.59 7.77 10.11
C LYS A 4 -28.22 9.23 9.87
N GLU A 5 -28.82 10.14 10.63
CA GLU A 5 -28.56 11.58 10.49
C GLU A 5 -27.19 11.94 11.08
N ILE A 6 -26.83 11.35 12.22
CA ILE A 6 -25.50 11.49 12.81
C ILE A 6 -24.43 10.96 11.84
N ASP A 7 -24.62 9.76 11.27
CA ASP A 7 -23.69 9.16 10.31
C ASP A 7 -23.54 9.99 9.03
N LEU A 8 -24.62 10.63 8.56
CA LEU A 8 -24.55 11.52 7.40
C LEU A 8 -23.72 12.78 7.70
N ILE A 9 -23.98 13.44 8.83
CA ILE A 9 -23.27 14.66 9.24
C ILE A 9 -21.78 14.40 9.42
N THR A 10 -21.41 13.28 10.06
CA THR A 10 -20.00 12.94 10.27
C THR A 10 -19.28 12.60 8.97
N LYS A 11 -19.97 12.02 7.99
CA LYS A 11 -19.43 11.73 6.65
C LYS A 11 -19.29 12.97 5.75
N GLU A 12 -20.16 13.97 5.93
CA GLU A 12 -20.10 15.22 5.17
C GLU A 12 -19.13 16.25 5.78
N CYS A 13 -18.76 16.07 7.06
CA CYS A 13 -17.81 16.92 7.76
C CYS A 13 -16.36 16.71 7.25
N SER A 14 -15.81 17.70 6.54
CA SER A 14 -14.46 17.62 5.96
C SER A 14 -13.36 17.38 7.00
N GLY A 15 -13.36 18.12 8.11
CA GLY A 15 -12.39 17.91 9.18
C GLY A 15 -12.54 16.54 9.85
N CYS A 16 -13.77 16.04 9.98
CA CYS A 16 -14.00 14.72 10.56
C CYS A 16 -13.42 13.61 9.68
N VAL A 17 -13.54 13.74 8.35
CA VAL A 17 -12.98 12.78 7.38
C VAL A 17 -11.46 12.92 7.27
N GLU A 18 -10.91 14.13 7.35
CA GLU A 18 -9.47 14.36 7.29
C GLU A 18 -8.72 13.72 8.48
N TYR A 19 -9.32 13.78 9.66
CA TYR A 19 -8.76 13.22 10.89
C TYR A 19 -9.39 11.88 11.32
N SER A 20 -10.24 11.28 10.47
CA SER A 20 -10.80 9.95 10.78
C SER A 20 -9.72 8.88 10.75
N ASP A 21 -9.96 7.79 11.46
CA ASP A 21 -9.12 6.60 11.34
C ASP A 21 -9.04 6.12 9.88
N ASN A 22 -7.90 5.53 9.54
CA ASN A 22 -7.73 4.91 8.23
C ASN A 22 -8.84 3.85 8.01
N PRO A 23 -9.32 3.68 6.76
CA PRO A 23 -10.25 2.62 6.45
C PRO A 23 -9.65 1.25 6.82
N PRO A 24 -10.49 0.23 7.07
CA PRO A 24 -10.00 -1.13 7.29
C PRO A 24 -9.02 -1.54 6.19
N LYS A 25 -7.92 -2.17 6.58
CA LYS A 25 -6.94 -2.68 5.61
C LYS A 25 -7.65 -3.62 4.63
N SER A 26 -7.35 -3.49 3.35
CA SER A 26 -7.85 -4.41 2.34
C SER A 26 -7.31 -5.83 2.59
N ILE A 27 -8.05 -6.83 2.09
CA ILE A 27 -7.54 -8.19 2.04
C ILE A 27 -6.35 -8.20 1.09
N LEU A 28 -5.19 -8.67 1.58
CA LEU A 28 -3.99 -8.77 0.76
C LEU A 28 -4.16 -9.92 -0.24
N HIS A 29 -4.18 -9.59 -1.53
CA HIS A 29 -4.04 -10.56 -2.60
C HIS A 29 -2.56 -10.71 -2.92
N ASN A 30 -1.97 -11.81 -2.43
CA ASN A 30 -0.58 -12.13 -2.74
C ASN A 30 -0.44 -12.49 -4.22
N TRP A 31 0.67 -12.09 -4.82
CA TRP A 31 1.03 -12.54 -6.15
C TRP A 31 1.33 -14.05 -6.14
N PRO A 32 0.92 -14.81 -7.16
CA PRO A 32 1.30 -16.22 -7.26
C PRO A 32 2.82 -16.35 -7.38
N TRP A 33 3.38 -17.43 -6.86
CA TRP A 33 4.81 -17.72 -7.07
C TRP A 33 5.09 -17.89 -8.57
N PRO A 34 6.18 -17.32 -9.12
CA PRO A 34 6.57 -17.58 -10.51
C PRO A 34 6.87 -19.07 -10.74
N GLU A 35 6.63 -19.58 -11.94
CA GLU A 35 6.90 -20.99 -12.31
C GLU A 35 8.36 -21.22 -12.71
N GLY A 36 9.12 -20.15 -12.95
CA GLY A 36 10.53 -20.24 -13.29
C GLY A 36 11.29 -18.91 -13.12
N PRO A 37 12.62 -18.95 -13.24
CA PRO A 37 13.47 -17.77 -13.11
C PRO A 37 13.12 -16.66 -14.10
N ALA A 38 13.33 -15.42 -13.69
CA ALA A 38 13.15 -14.21 -14.49
C ALA A 38 11.72 -13.96 -15.02
N GLN A 39 10.71 -14.73 -14.58
CA GLN A 39 9.31 -14.47 -14.90
C GLN A 39 8.74 -13.26 -14.16
N ARG A 40 9.30 -12.94 -12.99
CA ARG A 40 8.96 -11.73 -12.23
C ARG A 40 10.21 -11.19 -11.56
N ILE A 41 10.54 -9.94 -11.88
CA ILE A 41 11.69 -9.24 -11.33
C ILE A 41 11.19 -8.05 -10.52
N HIS A 42 11.64 -7.94 -9.27
CA HIS A 42 11.43 -6.78 -8.43
C HIS A 42 12.65 -5.86 -8.56
N LEU A 43 12.40 -4.59 -8.86
CA LEU A 43 13.42 -3.55 -8.90
C LEU A 43 13.07 -2.46 -7.91
N ASP A 44 14.05 -2.03 -7.13
CA ASP A 44 13.91 -0.88 -6.24
C ASP A 44 15.22 -0.11 -6.15
N PHE A 45 15.14 1.15 -5.71
CA PHE A 45 16.31 1.96 -5.43
C PHE A 45 16.68 1.86 -3.95
N LEU A 46 17.95 1.54 -3.68
CA LEU A 46 18.52 1.60 -2.34
C LEU A 46 19.49 2.78 -2.24
N GLY A 47 19.29 3.65 -1.27
CA GLY A 47 20.25 4.70 -0.95
C GLY A 47 19.63 6.02 -0.47
N PRO A 48 20.48 7.04 -0.27
CA PRO A 48 21.92 7.03 -0.55
C PRO A 48 22.73 6.33 0.54
N ILE A 49 23.67 5.47 0.14
CA ILE A 49 24.71 4.90 1.03
C ILE A 49 26.04 5.48 0.59
N ASN A 50 26.68 6.27 1.47
CA ASN A 50 27.91 7.02 1.17
C ASN A 50 27.79 7.88 -0.10
N GLY A 51 26.66 8.56 -0.27
CA GLY A 51 26.39 9.45 -1.40
C GLY A 51 26.12 8.72 -2.72
N LYS A 52 25.91 7.40 -2.71
CA LYS A 52 25.61 6.60 -3.91
C LYS A 52 24.22 6.00 -3.83
N MET A 53 23.54 5.98 -4.97
CA MET A 53 22.30 5.26 -5.19
C MET A 53 22.59 3.91 -5.83
N PHE A 54 21.83 2.89 -5.46
CA PHE A 54 21.94 1.53 -5.95
C PHE A 54 20.59 1.11 -6.52
N VAL A 55 20.61 0.30 -7.57
CA VAL A 55 19.41 -0.42 -8.04
C VAL A 55 19.52 -1.83 -7.50
N VAL A 56 18.54 -2.22 -6.69
CA VAL A 56 18.40 -3.59 -6.19
C VAL A 56 17.48 -4.32 -7.13
N ILE A 57 17.95 -5.44 -7.66
CA ILE A 57 17.21 -6.29 -8.59
C ILE A 57 17.11 -7.67 -7.96
N ILE A 58 15.89 -8.18 -7.83
CA ILE A 58 15.60 -9.48 -7.25
C ILE A 58 14.74 -10.27 -8.24
N ASP A 59 15.17 -11.49 -8.57
CA ASP A 59 14.30 -12.45 -9.24
C ASP A 59 13.35 -13.05 -8.20
N ALA A 60 12.04 -12.99 -8.45
CA ALA A 60 11.07 -13.47 -7.47
C ALA A 60 11.08 -15.01 -7.31
N HIS A 61 11.74 -15.73 -8.22
CA HIS A 61 11.83 -17.19 -8.19
C HIS A 61 13.09 -17.72 -7.48
N SER A 62 14.23 -17.02 -7.56
CA SER A 62 15.55 -17.54 -7.16
C SER A 62 16.33 -16.66 -6.18
#